data_AF-A0A528DA04-F1
#
_entry.id   AF-A0A528DA04-F1
#
_cell.length_a   1.000
_cell.length_b   1.000
_cell.length_c   1.000
_cell.angle_alpha   90.00
_cell.angle_beta   90.00
_cell.angle_gamma   90.00
#
_symmetry.space_group_name_H-M   'P 1'
#
loop_
_entity.id
_entity.type
_entity.pdbx_description
1 polymer ?
#
loop_
_entity_poly.entity_id
_entity_poly.type
_entity_poly.pdbx_seq_one_letter_code
_entity_poly.pdbx_strand_id
1 'polypeptide(L)'
;MPNTHVRAAAEGMPKVNRLSPPSDSLDDLQGDIGNLHQLLSVMCQLVNEHQEFVRPDGSRNAFADEICALAAISRDLAERLNEAAEACVDKALADAKARKTASS
;
A
#
# COMPACT_ATOMS: atom_id res chain seq x y z
N MET A 1 -8.51 42.56 -7.90
CA MET A 1 -8.96 42.12 -6.56
C MET A 1 -8.63 40.65 -6.42
N PRO A 2 -7.80 40.23 -5.45
CA PRO A 2 -7.43 38.83 -5.31
C PRO A 2 -8.57 38.03 -4.66
N ASN A 3 -8.93 36.92 -5.31
CA ASN A 3 -10.04 36.03 -4.99
C ASN A 3 -9.89 35.40 -3.59
N THR A 4 -10.85 35.68 -2.70
CA THR A 4 -10.95 35.18 -1.32
C THR A 4 -11.41 33.72 -1.22
N HIS A 5 -11.69 33.03 -2.33
CA HIS A 5 -12.25 31.67 -2.33
C HIS A 5 -11.25 30.52 -2.31
N VAL A 6 -9.94 30.78 -2.37
CA VAL A 6 -8.91 29.71 -2.34
C VAL A 6 -8.46 29.39 -0.89
N ARG A 7 -8.83 30.20 0.11
CA ARG A 7 -8.33 30.05 1.48
C ARG A 7 -9.09 29.04 2.35
N ALA A 8 -10.24 28.53 1.89
CA ALA A 8 -11.12 27.68 2.71
C ALA A 8 -10.96 26.17 2.46
N ALA A 9 -10.18 25.73 1.46
CA ALA A 9 -10.05 24.30 1.12
C ALA A 9 -8.91 23.57 1.85
N ALA A 10 -8.13 24.24 2.69
CA ALA A 10 -6.97 23.64 3.36
C ALA A 10 -7.23 23.20 4.82
N GLU A 11 -8.38 23.54 5.41
CA GLU A 11 -8.63 23.33 6.85
C GLU A 11 -9.32 21.99 7.19
N GLY A 12 -9.65 21.18 6.18
CA GLY A 12 -10.33 19.89 6.35
C GLY A 12 -9.61 18.67 5.77
N MET A 13 -8.39 18.82 5.25
CA MET A 13 -7.66 17.64 4.77
C MET A 13 -7.26 16.78 5.97
N PRO A 14 -7.58 15.46 5.96
CA PRO A 14 -7.08 14.56 6.99
C PRO A 14 -5.56 14.71 7.03
N LYS A 15 -5.00 14.84 8.24
CA LYS A 15 -3.56 14.81 8.44
C LYS A 15 -3.05 13.50 7.85
N VAL A 16 -2.55 13.56 6.63
CA VAL A 16 -1.72 12.50 6.05
C VAL A 16 -0.54 12.41 7.00
N ASN A 17 -0.53 11.36 7.83
CA ASN A 17 0.62 11.04 8.66
C ASN A 17 1.82 11.07 7.71
N ARG A 18 2.81 11.91 8.02
CA ARG A 18 4.08 11.86 7.30
C ARG A 18 4.54 10.42 7.39
N LEU A 19 4.77 9.79 6.23
CA LEU A 19 5.47 8.52 6.14
C LEU A 19 6.74 8.67 6.98
N SER A 20 6.83 7.88 8.05
CA SER A 20 8.00 7.81 8.91
C SER A 20 9.26 7.60 8.04
N PRO A 21 10.43 8.07 8.46
CA PRO A 21 11.68 7.71 7.78
C PRO A 21 11.76 6.17 7.63
N PRO A 22 12.36 5.65 6.54
CA PRO A 22 12.50 4.22 6.34
C PRO A 22 13.12 3.59 7.58
N SER A 23 12.40 2.64 8.18
CA SER A 23 12.91 1.93 9.35
C SER A 23 13.89 0.84 8.90
N ASP A 24 14.97 0.67 9.64
CA ASP A 24 15.90 -0.46 9.46
C ASP A 24 15.33 -1.77 10.05
N SER A 25 14.12 -1.73 10.61
CA SER A 25 13.41 -2.89 11.13
C SER A 25 12.69 -3.65 10.01
N LEU A 26 12.96 -4.95 9.91
CA LEU A 26 12.23 -5.83 9.00
C LEU A 26 10.73 -5.94 9.35
N ASP A 27 10.38 -5.80 10.64
CA ASP A 27 8.98 -5.79 11.09
C ASP A 27 8.23 -4.57 10.56
N ASP A 28 8.89 -3.41 10.52
CA ASP A 28 8.30 -2.18 10.00
C ASP A 28 8.15 -2.26 8.47
N LEU A 29 9.13 -2.85 7.77
CA LEU A 29 9.03 -3.11 6.34
C LEU A 29 7.88 -4.08 6.01
N GLN A 30 7.71 -5.15 6.78
CA GLN A 30 6.59 -6.07 6.63
C GLN A 30 5.25 -5.36 6.86
N GLY A 31 5.16 -4.53 7.90
CA GLY A 31 3.99 -3.68 8.15
C GLY A 31 3.68 -2.73 6.98
N ASP A 32 4.69 -2.08 6.42
CA ASP A 32 4.54 -1.17 5.28
C ASP A 32 4.07 -1.90 4.01
N ILE A 33 4.57 -3.12 3.77
CA ILE A 33 4.14 -3.96 2.66
C ILE A 33 2.67 -4.38 2.85
N GLY A 34 2.26 -4.79 4.05
CA GLY A 34 0.86 -5.09 4.36
C GLY A 34 -0.07 -3.89 4.18
N ASN A 35 0.36 -2.70 4.59
CA ASN A 35 -0.39 -1.46 4.38
C ASN A 35 -0.55 -1.12 2.89
N LEU A 36 0.49 -1.34 2.09
CA LEU A 36 0.45 -1.15 0.64
C LEU A 36 -0.54 -2.12 -0.02
N HIS A 37 -0.52 -3.40 0.36
CA HIS A 37 -1.49 -4.40 -0.09
C HIS A 37 -2.95 -3.94 0.17
N GLN A 38 -3.21 -3.45 1.37
CA GLN A 38 -4.55 -2.97 1.75
C GLN A 38 -4.97 -1.73 0.95
N LEU A 39 -4.07 -0.74 0.79
CA LEU A 39 -4.35 0.47 0.01
C LEU A 39 -4.74 0.13 -1.43
N LEU A 40 -4.00 -0.79 -2.05
CA LEU A 40 -4.24 -1.21 -3.44
C LEU A 40 -5.57 -1.96 -3.58
N SER A 41 -5.95 -2.76 -2.59
CA SER A 41 -7.26 -3.42 -2.54
C SER A 41 -8.40 -2.40 -2.48
N VAL A 42 -8.27 -1.37 -1.64
CA VAL A 42 -9.26 -0.28 -1.52
C VAL A 42 -9.34 0.52 -2.82
N MET A 43 -8.22 0.81 -3.47
CA MET A 43 -8.22 1.50 -4.77
C MET A 43 -8.96 0.69 -5.84
N CYS A 44 -8.74 -0.61 -5.92
CA CYS A 44 -9.50 -1.50 -6.83
C CYS A 44 -11.00 -1.44 -6.55
N GLN A 45 -11.41 -1.50 -5.28
CA GLN A 45 -12.82 -1.45 -4.90
C GLN A 45 -13.46 -0.11 -5.28
N LEU A 46 -12.81 1.01 -4.95
CA LEU A 46 -13.31 2.35 -5.30
C LEU A 46 -13.52 2.51 -6.81
N VAL A 47 -12.56 2.05 -7.63
CA VAL A 47 -12.67 2.12 -9.09
C VAL A 47 -13.77 1.20 -9.64
N ASN A 48 -14.10 0.10 -8.96
CA ASN A 48 -15.20 -0.79 -9.31
C ASN A 48 -16.57 -0.28 -8.85
N GLU A 49 -16.65 0.44 -7.74
CA GLU A 49 -17.91 0.85 -7.12
C GLU A 49 -18.37 2.25 -7.54
N HIS A 50 -17.45 3.12 -7.99
CA HIS A 50 -17.78 4.49 -8.35
C HIS A 50 -18.34 4.64 -9.77
N GLN A 51 -19.55 5.22 -9.88
CA GLN A 51 -20.22 5.51 -11.16
C GLN A 51 -19.49 6.55 -12.02
N GLU A 52 -18.54 7.32 -11.47
CA GLU A 52 -17.75 8.29 -12.22
C GLU A 52 -16.85 7.65 -13.30
N PHE A 53 -16.65 6.33 -13.21
CA PHE A 53 -15.93 5.52 -14.20
C PHE A 53 -16.85 4.87 -15.24
N VAL A 54 -18.16 5.12 -15.15
CA VAL A 54 -19.15 4.69 -16.14
C VAL A 54 -19.51 5.89 -17.00
N ARG A 55 -19.33 5.74 -18.32
CA ARG A 55 -19.71 6.77 -19.29
C ARG A 55 -21.23 6.89 -19.36
N PRO A 56 -21.77 8.02 -19.86
CA PRO A 56 -23.22 8.21 -19.99
C PRO A 56 -23.94 7.15 -20.84
N ASP A 57 -23.21 6.44 -21.71
CA ASP A 57 -23.71 5.32 -22.53
C ASP A 57 -23.73 3.97 -21.77
N GLY A 58 -23.37 3.95 -20.49
CA GLY A 58 -23.29 2.75 -19.66
C GLY A 58 -22.01 1.94 -19.84
N SER A 59 -21.12 2.33 -20.76
CA SER A 59 -19.84 1.67 -20.95
C SER A 59 -18.83 2.09 -19.88
N ARG A 60 -18.01 1.14 -19.43
CA ARG A 60 -16.95 1.43 -18.45
C ARG A 60 -15.77 2.11 -19.13
N ASN A 61 -15.15 3.06 -18.43
CA ASN A 61 -13.93 3.70 -18.89
C ASN A 61 -12.77 2.69 -18.87
N ALA A 62 -12.15 2.44 -20.04
CA ALA A 62 -11.00 1.54 -20.15
C ALA A 62 -9.85 1.89 -19.19
N PHE A 63 -9.67 3.18 -18.87
CA PHE A 63 -8.67 3.62 -17.91
C PHE A 63 -8.95 3.14 -16.47
N ALA A 64 -10.23 2.94 -16.12
CA ALA A 64 -10.62 2.37 -14.84
C ALA A 64 -10.23 0.89 -14.73
N ASP A 65 -10.43 0.14 -15.82
CA ASP A 65 -10.04 -1.27 -15.88
C ASP A 65 -8.51 -1.44 -15.80
N GLU A 66 -7.75 -0.55 -16.46
CA GLU A 66 -6.28 -0.52 -16.35
C GLU A 66 -5.79 -0.21 -14.93
N ILE A 67 -6.41 0.75 -14.24
CA ILE A 67 -6.08 1.06 -12.84
C ILE A 67 -6.38 -0.14 -11.93
N CYS A 68 -7.55 -0.78 -12.10
CA CYS A 68 -7.88 -1.99 -11.35
C CYS A 68 -6.86 -3.11 -11.60
N ALA A 69 -6.44 -3.32 -12.85
CA ALA A 69 -5.44 -4.33 -13.18
C ALA A 69 -4.08 -4.04 -12.51
N LEU A 70 -3.61 -2.79 -12.57
CA LEU A 70 -2.34 -2.38 -11.95
C LEU A 70 -2.40 -2.48 -10.42
N ALA A 71 -3.51 -2.11 -9.81
CA ALA A 71 -3.68 -2.21 -8.36
C ALA A 71 -3.76 -3.67 -7.91
N ALA A 72 -4.43 -4.56 -8.66
CA ALA A 72 -4.43 -5.99 -8.38
C ALA A 72 -3.02 -6.61 -8.48
N ILE A 73 -2.26 -6.30 -9.53
CA ILE A 73 -0.88 -6.77 -9.69
C ILE A 73 0.01 -6.28 -8.55
N SER A 74 -0.11 -5.00 -8.19
CA SER A 74 0.68 -4.40 -7.13
C SER A 74 0.34 -4.99 -5.76
N ARG A 75 -0.93 -5.32 -5.54
CA ARG A 75 -1.41 -5.99 -4.32
C ARG A 75 -0.77 -7.36 -4.20
N ASP A 76 -0.86 -8.18 -5.25
CA ASP A 76 -0.31 -9.54 -5.25
C ASP A 76 1.22 -9.52 -5.10
N LEU A 77 1.89 -8.50 -5.64
CA LEU A 77 3.32 -8.29 -5.43
C LEU A 77 3.64 -7.94 -3.97
N ALA A 78 2.85 -7.06 -3.35
CA ALA A 78 3.00 -6.72 -1.94
C ALA A 78 2.81 -7.95 -1.05
N GLU A 79 1.79 -8.76 -1.27
CA GLU A 79 1.59 -10.01 -0.50
C GLU A 79 2.82 -10.93 -0.56
N ARG A 80 3.36 -11.17 -1.76
CA ARG A 80 4.57 -11.99 -1.95
C ARG A 80 5.81 -11.40 -1.29
N LEU A 81 5.95 -10.07 -1.31
CA LEU A 81 7.04 -9.40 -0.62
C LEU A 81 6.93 -9.54 0.90
N ASN A 82 5.70 -9.55 1.42
CA ASN A 82 5.43 -9.74 2.84
C ASN A 82 5.84 -11.15 3.29
N GLU A 83 5.44 -12.17 2.54
CA GLU A 83 5.82 -13.57 2.77
C GLU A 83 7.34 -13.76 2.69
N ALA A 84 7.98 -13.13 1.70
CA ALA A 84 9.43 -13.20 1.54
C ALA A 84 10.18 -12.50 2.70
N ALA A 85 9.65 -11.39 3.22
CA ALA A 85 10.21 -10.70 4.38
C ALA A 85 10.11 -11.57 5.64
N GLU A 86 8.95 -12.19 5.90
CA GLU A 86 8.74 -13.11 7.02
C GLU A 86 9.72 -14.31 6.95
N ALA A 87 9.84 -14.95 5.79
CA ALA A 87 10.77 -16.06 5.59
C ALA A 87 12.24 -15.66 5.82
N CYS A 88 12.61 -14.41 5.50
CA CYS A 88 13.94 -13.88 5.76
C CYS A 88 14.19 -13.72 7.27
N VAL A 89 13.22 -13.19 8.01
CA VAL A 89 13.28 -13.03 9.47
C VAL A 89 13.42 -14.39 10.15
N ASP A 90 12.59 -15.37 9.77
CA ASP A 90 12.63 -16.72 10.32
C ASP A 90 13.99 -17.39 10.14
N LYS A 91 14.55 -17.27 8.92
CA LYS A 91 15.89 -17.79 8.62
C LYS A 91 16.96 -17.10 9.45
N ALA A 92 16.91 -15.77 9.57
CA ALA A 92 17.88 -15.01 10.36
C ALA A 92 17.86 -15.42 11.84
N LEU A 93 16.66 -15.63 12.41
CA LEU A 93 16.49 -16.11 13.79
C LEU A 93 17.00 -17.55 13.97
N ALA A 94 16.72 -18.44 13.01
CA ALA A 94 17.23 -19.81 13.02
C ALA A 94 18.76 -19.86 12.96
N ASP A 95 19.38 -19.08 12.06
CA ASP A 95 20.84 -18.98 11.92
C ASP A 95 21.50 -18.38 13.17
N ALA A 96 20.85 -17.41 13.81
CA ALA A 96 21.32 -16.83 15.07
C ALA A 96 21.25 -17.84 16.22
N LYS A 97 20.16 -18.62 16.31
CA LYS A 97 20.01 -19.68 17.31
C LYS A 97 21.04 -20.78 17.12
N ALA A 98 21.24 -21.24 15.89
CA ALA A 98 22.24 -22.26 15.54
C ALA A 98 23.66 -21.83 15.95
N ARG A 99 24.03 -20.56 15.67
CA ARG A 99 25.32 -19.99 16.08
C ARG A 99 25.51 -19.94 17.59
N LYS A 100 24.47 -19.62 18.37
CA LYS A 100 24.55 -19.65 19.84
C LYS A 100 24.82 -21.06 20.38
N THR A 101 24.13 -22.07 19.85
CA THR A 101 24.37 -23.48 20.23
C THR A 101 25.73 -24.01 19.80
N ALA A 102 26.29 -23.54 18.68
CA ALA A 102 27.62 -23.97 18.22
C ALA A 102 28.78 -23.34 19.01
N SER A 103 28.52 -22.28 19.77
CA SER A 103 29.49 -21.57 20.62
C SER A 103 29.42 -21.98 22.10
N SER A 104 28.54 -22.92 22.47
CA SER A 104 28.37 -23.45 23.82
C SER A 104 28.96 -24.86 23.91
#